data_AF-A0A0J1DCV0-F1
#
_entry.id   AF-A0A0J1DCV0-F1
#
_cell.length_a   1.000
_cell.length_b   1.000
_cell.length_c   1.000
_cell.angle_alpha   90.00
_cell.angle_beta   90.00
_cell.angle_gamma   90.00
#
_symmetry.space_group_name_H-M   'P 1'
#
loop_
_entity.id
_entity.type
_entity.pdbx_description
1 polymer ?
#
loop_
_entity_poly.entity_id
_entity_poly.type
_entity_poly.pdbx_seq_one_letter_code
_entity_poly.pdbx_strand_id
1 'polypeptide(L)' 'MSKSSRYEWRDQQAALQERMKGFLANPNSEQMEAVVAEMRAYADAAQAGHIEIPQRWTSYN' A
#
# COMPACT_ATOMS: atom_id res chain seq x y z
N MET A 1 1.40 16.47 -5.26
CA MET A 1 2.30 15.35 -5.55
C MET A 1 3.31 15.63 -6.66
N SER A 2 4.59 15.62 -6.30
CA SER A 2 5.74 15.70 -7.22
C SER A 2 5.91 14.42 -8.06
N LYS A 3 6.76 14.43 -9.10
CA LYS A 3 7.05 13.22 -9.91
C LYS A 3 7.66 12.10 -9.06
N SER A 4 8.64 12.44 -8.21
CA SER A 4 9.33 11.50 -7.31
C SER A 4 8.36 10.86 -6.32
N SER A 5 7.52 11.69 -5.69
CA SER A 5 6.50 11.23 -4.73
C SER A 5 5.48 10.27 -5.36
N ARG A 6 5.15 10.42 -6.66
CA ARG A 6 4.29 9.43 -7.33
C ARG A 6 4.96 8.08 -7.50
N TYR A 7 6.26 8.06 -7.79
CA TYR A 7 6.99 6.80 -7.97
C TYR A 7 7.11 6.08 -6.64
N GLU A 8 7.45 6.79 -5.57
CA GLU A 8 7.48 6.22 -4.20
C GLU A 8 6.11 5.64 -3.82
N TRP A 9 5.02 6.40 -4.01
CA TRP A 9 3.67 5.89 -3.77
C TRP A 9 3.33 4.67 -4.63
N ARG A 10 3.69 4.68 -5.92
CA ARG A 10 3.43 3.57 -6.84
C ARG A 10 4.18 2.31 -6.43
N ASP A 11 5.43 2.45 -6.02
CA ASP A 11 6.28 1.31 -5.66
C ASP A 11 5.79 0.67 -4.34
N GLN A 12 5.32 1.47 -3.39
CA GLN A 12 4.63 0.95 -2.20
C GLN A 12 3.31 0.26 -2.52
N GLN A 13 2.51 0.81 -3.43
CA GLN A 13 1.30 0.15 -3.91
C GLN A 13 1.62 -1.17 -4.63
N ALA A 14 2.70 -1.22 -5.40
CA ALA A 14 3.13 -2.46 -6.07
C ALA A 14 3.49 -3.54 -5.03
N ALA A 15 4.28 -3.20 -4.02
CA ALA A 15 4.64 -4.13 -2.94
C ALA A 15 3.40 -4.69 -2.22
N LEU A 16 2.43 -3.82 -1.88
CA LEU A 16 1.17 -4.24 -1.26
C LEU A 16 0.36 -5.18 -2.17
N GLN A 17 0.28 -4.87 -3.46
CA GLN A 17 -0.42 -5.69 -4.44
C GLN A 17 0.26 -7.05 -4.65
N GLU A 18 1.58 -7.10 -4.64
CA GLU A 18 2.33 -8.36 -4.73
C GLU A 18 2.07 -9.26 -3.52
N ARG A 19 2.09 -8.70 -2.31
CA ARG A 19 1.70 -9.42 -1.07
C ARG A 19 0.28 -9.97 -1.16
N MET A 20 -0.66 -9.13 -1.61
CA MET A 20 -2.06 -9.51 -1.71
C MET A 20 -2.28 -10.61 -2.77
N LYS A 21 -1.57 -10.56 -3.90
CA LYS A 21 -1.56 -11.65 -4.89
C LYS A 21 -1.03 -12.95 -4.30
N GLY A 22 0.06 -12.89 -3.51
CA GLY A 22 0.60 -14.05 -2.80
C GLY A 22 -0.42 -14.69 -1.86
N PHE A 23 -1.11 -13.87 -1.07
CA PHE A 23 -2.20 -14.32 -0.22
C PHE A 23 -3.37 -14.93 -1.01
N LEU A 24 -3.80 -14.31 -2.11
CA LEU A 24 -4.89 -14.85 -2.93
C LEU A 24 -4.52 -16.18 -3.60
N ALA A 25 -3.24 -16.38 -3.94
CA ALA A 25 -2.74 -17.62 -4.53
C ALA A 25 -2.61 -18.75 -3.50
N ASN A 26 -2.28 -18.44 -2.24
CA ASN A 26 -2.17 -19.40 -1.16
C ASN A 26 -2.67 -18.79 0.16
N PRO A 27 -3.99 -18.79 0.40
CA PRO A 27 -4.55 -18.16 1.58
C PRO A 27 -4.22 -18.98 2.82
N ASN A 28 -3.39 -18.41 3.68
CA ASN A 28 -3.08 -18.94 5.00
C ASN A 28 -2.82 -17.81 5.99
N SER A 29 -2.75 -18.14 7.28
CA SER A 29 -2.60 -17.15 8.35
C SER A 29 -1.32 -16.32 8.23
N GLU A 30 -0.19 -16.93 7.85
CA GLU A 30 1.09 -16.23 7.69
C GLU A 30 1.02 -15.19 6.56
N GLN A 31 0.43 -15.56 5.42
CA GLN A 31 0.24 -14.66 4.28
C GLN A 31 -0.76 -13.55 4.61
N MET A 32 -1.82 -13.86 5.37
CA MET A 32 -2.78 -12.86 5.85
C MET A 32 -2.09 -11.85 6.77
N GLU A 33 -1.30 -12.32 7.75
CA GLU A 33 -0.57 -11.45 8.66
C GLU A 33 0.45 -10.58 7.92
N ALA A 34 1.15 -11.14 6.93
CA ALA A 34 2.08 -10.38 6.10
C ALA A 34 1.38 -9.25 5.32
N VAL A 35 0.21 -9.52 4.74
CA VAL A 35 -0.59 -8.49 4.06
C VAL A 35 -1.06 -7.42 5.04
N VAL A 36 -1.57 -7.81 6.21
CA VAL A 36 -2.05 -6.86 7.23
C VAL A 36 -0.91 -6.00 7.77
N ALA A 37 0.27 -6.57 7.98
CA ALA A 37 1.46 -5.82 8.39
C ALA A 37 1.85 -4.76 7.34
N GLU A 38 1.85 -5.13 6.06
CA GLU A 38 2.14 -4.21 4.96
C GLU A 38 1.08 -3.10 4.85
N MET A 39 -0.20 -3.44 5.02
CA MET A 39 -1.30 -2.45 5.04
C MET A 39 -1.16 -1.46 6.20
N ARG A 40 -0.74 -1.93 7.39
CA ARG A 40 -0.49 -1.05 8.54
C ARG A 40 0.69 -0.13 8.29
N ALA A 41 1.81 -0.65 7.78
CA ALA A 41 2.97 0.17 7.45
C ALA A 41 2.63 1.26 6.42
N TYR A 42 1.81 0.91 5.41
CA TYR A 42 1.28 1.88 4.45
C TYR A 42 0.41 2.95 5.12
N ALA A 43 -0.52 2.56 6.00
CA ALA A 43 -1.39 3.49 6.71
C ALA A 43 -0.61 4.43 7.63
N ASP A 44 0.38 3.91 8.37
CA ASP A 44 1.24 4.69 9.25
C ASP A 44 2.08 5.71 8.47
N ALA A 45 2.65 5.29 7.33
CA ALA A 45 3.39 6.19 6.44
C ALA A 45 2.48 7.30 5.87
N ALA A 46 1.23 6.99 5.53
CA ALA A 46 0.26 7.97 5.05
C ALA A 46 -0.14 8.96 6.14
N GLN A 47 -0.40 8.46 7.36
CA GLN A 47 -0.77 9.29 8.50
C GLN A 47 0.38 10.23 8.92
N ALA A 48 1.63 9.76 8.86
CA ALA A 48 2.81 10.56 9.16
C ALA A 48 3.15 11.58 8.05
N GLY A 49 2.46 11.56 6.91
CA GLY A 49 2.76 12.42 5.76
C GLY A 49 4.05 12.05 5.03
N HIS A 50 4.60 10.85 5.28
CA HIS A 50 5.78 10.33 4.58
C HIS A 50 5.47 9.84 3.17
N ILE A 51 4.18 9.60 2.87
CA ILE A 51 3.70 9.33 1.52
C ILE A 51 2.56 10.25 1.15
N GLU A 52 2.66 10.86 -0.03
CA GLU A 52 1.54 11.55 -0.65
C GLU A 52 0.67 10.55 -1.40
N ILE A 53 -0.58 10.38 -0.96
CA ILE A 53 -1.59 9.62 -1.73
C ILE A 53 -2.24 10.58 -2.73
N PRO A 54 -2.27 10.25 -4.04
CA PRO A 54 -2.92 11.10 -5.03
C PRO A 54 -4.41 11.30 -4.70
N GLN A 55 -4.88 12.56 -4.71
CA GLN A 55 -6.27 12.89 -4.38
C GLN A 55 -7.31 12.13 -5.21
N ARG A 56 -7.02 11.82 -6.48
CA ARG A 56 -7.85 10.94 -7.32
C ARG A 56 -8.25 9.62 -6.64
N TRP A 57 -7.41 9.10 -5.75
CA TRP A 57 -7.59 7.82 -5.08
C TRP A 57 -8.28 7.93 -3.72
N THR A 58 -8.39 9.13 -3.15
CA THR A 58 -9.04 9.39 -1.86
C THR A 58 -10.30 10.23 -1.99
N SER A 59 -10.51 10.87 -3.14
CA SER A 59 -11.73 11.59 -3.47
C SER A 59 -12.81 10.64 -3.96
N TYR A 60 -13.86 10.48 -3.17
CA TYR A 60 -15.10 9.82 -3.59
C TYR A 60 -16.05 10.92 -4.10
N ASN A 61 -15.99 11.22 -5.40
CA ASN A 61 -16.98 12.02 -6.12
C ASN A 61 -17.88 11.10 -6.94
#